data_AF-A0A1Q5MTH3-F1
#
_entry.id   AF-A0A1Q5MTH3-F1
#
_cell.length_a   1.000
_cell.length_b   1.000
_cell.length_c   1.000
_cell.angle_alpha   90.00
_cell.angle_beta   90.00
_cell.angle_gamma   90.00
#
_symmetry.space_group_name_H-M   'P 1'
#
loop_
_entity.id
_entity.type
_entity.pdbx_description
1 polymer ?
#
loop_
_entity_poly.entity_id
_entity_poly.type
_entity_poly.pdbx_seq_one_letter_code
_entity_poly.pdbx_strand_id
1 'polypeptide(L)'
;MQAPTMKALGYAQALRPDTLTAVTVAADEADAARLREEWARHDPGLPLKILHSPYREVVRPVLAHVQELARDTSTDVLSVVIPEYVVGHWWEQPLHNQNALRLKARLLFTPGVAVIDVPYLAASAKPPQAPDDPAAR
;
A
#
# COMPACT_ATOMS: atom_id res chain seq x y z
N MET A 1 13.19 -1.22 -5.78
CA MET A 1 11.98 -1.14 -4.94
C MET A 1 12.27 -0.29 -3.73
N GLN A 2 11.29 0.51 -3.31
CA GLN A 2 11.41 1.35 -2.12
C GLN A 2 11.25 0.52 -0.84
N ALA A 3 11.96 0.89 0.24
CA ALA A 3 11.93 0.18 1.52
C ALA A 3 10.53 0.02 2.18
N PRO A 4 9.58 0.97 2.04
CA PRO A 4 8.20 0.80 2.50
C PRO A 4 7.48 -0.36 1.82
N THR A 5 7.64 -0.49 0.51
CA THR A 5 7.01 -1.55 -0.29
C THR A 5 7.49 -2.93 0.17
N MET A 6 8.79 -3.08 0.46
CA MET A 6 9.34 -4.34 0.97
C MET A 6 8.80 -4.69 2.36
N LYS A 7 8.62 -3.69 3.24
CA LYS A 7 8.06 -3.91 4.58
C LYS A 7 6.57 -4.32 4.52
N ALA A 8 5.78 -3.62 3.71
CA ALA A 8 4.38 -3.99 3.49
C ALA A 8 4.25 -5.38 2.85
N LEU A 9 5.16 -5.72 1.93
CA LEU A 9 5.20 -7.03 1.31
C LEU A 9 5.51 -8.14 2.32
N GLY A 10 6.53 -7.94 3.18
CA GLY A 10 6.85 -8.89 4.24
C GLY A 10 5.69 -9.07 5.22
N TYR A 11 4.98 -7.98 5.56
CA TYR A 11 3.78 -8.05 6.39
C TYR A 11 2.67 -8.85 5.69
N ALA A 12 2.39 -8.57 4.42
CA ALA A 12 1.36 -9.27 3.65
C ALA A 12 1.68 -10.77 3.50
N GLN A 13 2.95 -11.14 3.28
CA GLN A 13 3.39 -12.54 3.26
C GLN A 13 3.22 -13.23 4.62
N ALA A 14 3.44 -12.51 5.73
CA ALA A 14 3.27 -13.05 7.07
C ALA A 14 1.79 -13.37 7.42
N LEU A 15 0.82 -12.75 6.73
CA LEU A 15 -0.60 -13.09 6.87
C LEU A 15 -0.95 -14.47 6.29
N ARG A 16 -0.05 -15.07 5.50
CA ARG A 16 -0.22 -16.40 4.86
C ARG A 16 -1.58 -16.55 4.15
N PRO A 17 -1.97 -15.60 3.27
CA PRO A 17 -3.24 -15.70 2.55
C PRO A 17 -3.19 -16.83 1.52
N ASP A 18 -4.36 -17.34 1.12
CA ASP A 18 -4.47 -18.32 0.03
C ASP A 18 -3.98 -17.75 -1.31
N THR A 19 -4.20 -16.45 -1.52
CA THR A 19 -3.70 -15.71 -2.68
C THR A 19 -3.07 -14.38 -2.26
N LEU A 20 -1.94 -14.04 -2.87
CA LEU A 20 -1.26 -12.76 -2.66
C LEU A 20 -0.83 -12.17 -4.00
N THR A 21 -1.26 -10.95 -4.30
CA THR A 21 -0.90 -10.24 -5.53
C THR A 21 -0.47 -8.82 -5.21
N ALA A 22 0.68 -8.39 -5.73
CA ALA A 22 1.07 -6.99 -5.66
C ALA A 22 0.36 -6.20 -6.77
N VAL A 23 -0.11 -5.00 -6.44
CA VAL A 23 -0.81 -4.14 -7.40
C VAL A 23 -0.06 -2.81 -7.52
N THR A 24 0.14 -2.36 -8.75
CA THR A 24 0.69 -1.03 -9.07
C THR A 24 -0.08 -0.39 -10.22
N VAL A 25 0.10 0.91 -10.42
CA VAL A 25 -0.55 1.68 -11.50
C VAL A 25 0.52 2.21 -12.45
N ALA A 26 0.32 2.03 -13.75
CA ALA A 26 1.18 2.56 -14.79
C ALA A 26 0.42 3.53 -15.70
N ALA A 27 1.08 4.62 -16.09
CA ALA A 27 0.49 5.65 -16.95
C ALA A 27 0.45 5.27 -18.43
N ASP A 28 1.49 4.55 -18.87
CA ASP A 28 1.75 4.16 -20.24
C ASP A 28 2.57 2.85 -20.24
N GLU A 29 2.82 2.30 -21.43
CA GLU A 29 3.53 1.03 -21.56
C GLU A 29 5.02 1.13 -21.18
N ALA A 30 5.66 2.29 -21.36
CA ALA A 30 7.05 2.47 -20.97
C ALA A 30 7.20 2.45 -19.44
N ASP A 31 6.27 3.09 -18.73
CA ASP A 31 6.16 3.04 -17.27
C ASP A 31 5.89 1.61 -16.77
N ALA A 32 4.95 0.92 -17.41
CA ALA A 32 4.63 -0.48 -17.10
C ALA A 32 5.84 -1.40 -17.29
N ALA A 33 6.57 -1.27 -18.40
CA ALA A 33 7.77 -2.05 -18.69
C ALA A 33 8.84 -1.84 -17.62
N ARG A 34 9.11 -0.59 -17.24
CA ARG A 34 10.05 -0.26 -16.16
C ARG A 34 9.64 -0.89 -14.82
N LEU A 35 8.36 -0.81 -14.46
CA LEU A 35 7.84 -1.41 -13.22
C LEU A 35 7.98 -2.94 -13.22
N ARG A 36 7.73 -3.60 -14.37
CA ARG A 36 7.93 -5.06 -14.51
C ARG A 36 9.40 -5.44 -14.35
N GLU A 37 10.30 -4.70 -14.98
CA GLU A 37 11.74 -4.96 -14.89
C GLU A 37 12.25 -4.78 -13.46
N GLU A 38 11.84 -3.71 -12.78
CA GLU A 38 12.19 -3.48 -11.39
C GLU A 38 11.66 -4.61 -10.49
N TRP A 39 10.41 -5.02 -10.68
CA TRP A 39 9.81 -6.13 -9.93
C TRP A 39 10.54 -7.44 -10.14
N ALA A 40 10.86 -7.78 -11.40
CA ALA A 40 11.59 -8.99 -11.75
C ALA A 40 13.01 -9.00 -11.15
N ARG A 41 13.68 -7.84 -11.09
CA ARG A 41 15.01 -7.71 -10.48
C ARG A 41 15.01 -8.00 -8.99
N HIS A 42 13.92 -7.70 -8.29
CA HIS A 42 13.78 -7.94 -6.86
C HIS A 42 13.26 -9.33 -6.50
N ASP A 43 12.70 -10.06 -7.49
CA ASP A 43 12.08 -11.38 -7.38
C ASP A 43 11.42 -11.66 -6.01
N PRO A 44 10.35 -10.92 -5.68
CA PRO A 44 9.67 -11.07 -4.40
C PRO A 44 8.87 -12.39 -4.27
N GLY A 45 8.87 -13.25 -5.28
CA GLY A 45 8.16 -14.54 -5.27
C GLY A 45 6.64 -14.45 -5.36
N LEU A 46 6.08 -13.33 -5.83
CA LEU A 46 4.64 -13.13 -6.00
C LEU A 46 4.28 -12.33 -7.26
N PRO A 47 3.09 -12.54 -7.83
CA PRO A 47 2.68 -11.88 -9.06
C PRO A 47 2.51 -10.36 -8.89
N LEU A 48 2.86 -9.61 -9.93
CA LEU A 48 2.58 -8.18 -10.06
C LEU A 48 1.45 -7.96 -11.05
N LYS A 49 0.36 -7.35 -10.58
CA LYS A 49 -0.72 -6.81 -11.40
C LYS A 49 -0.47 -5.32 -11.64
N ILE A 50 -0.35 -4.94 -12.92
CA ILE A 50 -0.26 -3.54 -13.33
C ILE A 50 -1.63 -3.10 -13.83
N LEU A 51 -2.16 -2.03 -13.24
CA LEU A 51 -3.39 -1.38 -13.67
C LEU A 51 -3.01 -0.20 -14.57
N HIS A 52 -3.53 -0.19 -15.78
CA HIS A 52 -3.29 0.92 -16.71
C HIS A 52 -4.25 2.06 -16.38
N SER A 53 -3.69 3.26 -16.22
CA SER A 53 -4.47 4.45 -15.90
C SER A 53 -3.99 5.64 -16.73
N PRO A 54 -4.78 6.08 -17.73
CA PRO A 54 -4.48 7.32 -18.43
C PRO A 54 -4.47 8.48 -17.42
N TYR A 55 -3.57 9.44 -17.61
CA TYR A 55 -3.41 10.63 -16.74
C TYR A 55 -2.84 10.41 -15.34
N ARG A 56 -2.20 9.26 -15.06
CA ARG A 56 -1.57 8.97 -13.74
C ARG A 56 -2.55 8.99 -12.56
N GLU A 57 -3.83 8.75 -12.80
CA GLU A 57 -4.80 8.62 -11.72
C GLU A 57 -4.62 7.27 -10.99
N VAL A 58 -4.32 7.28 -9.69
CA VAL A 58 -4.04 6.04 -8.94
C VAL A 58 -5.29 5.48 -8.24
N VAL A 59 -6.12 6.35 -7.68
CA VAL A 59 -7.21 5.93 -6.77
C VAL A 59 -8.29 5.12 -7.49
N ARG A 60 -8.78 5.63 -8.62
CA ARG A 60 -9.89 5.03 -9.35
C ARG A 60 -9.59 3.63 -9.90
N PRO A 61 -8.47 3.37 -10.61
CA PRO A 61 -8.20 2.02 -11.12
C PRO A 61 -8.02 1.00 -9.98
N VAL A 62 -7.34 1.38 -8.90
CA VAL A 62 -7.15 0.50 -7.73
C VAL A 62 -8.48 0.19 -7.06
N LEU A 63 -9.32 1.20 -6.81
CA LEU A 63 -10.63 0.98 -6.21
C LEU A 63 -11.52 0.10 -7.08
N ALA A 64 -11.56 0.35 -8.40
CA ALA A 64 -12.34 -0.44 -9.33
C ALA A 64 -11.91 -1.92 -9.29
N HIS A 65 -10.61 -2.17 -9.30
CA HIS A 65 -10.05 -3.52 -9.23
C HIS A 65 -10.36 -4.21 -7.89
N VAL A 66 -10.23 -3.51 -6.76
CA VAL A 66 -10.57 -4.06 -5.44
C VAL A 66 -12.06 -4.39 -5.35
N GLN A 67 -12.94 -3.51 -5.86
CA GLN A 67 -14.38 -3.76 -5.88
C GLN A 67 -14.76 -4.93 -6.79
N GLU A 68 -14.05 -5.14 -7.90
CA GLU A 68 -14.23 -6.31 -8.76
C GLU A 68 -13.89 -7.59 -8.00
N LEU A 69 -12.69 -7.66 -7.41
CA LEU A 69 -12.25 -8.80 -6.60
C LEU A 69 -13.20 -9.07 -5.42
N ALA A 70 -13.60 -8.04 -4.68
CA ALA A 70 -14.49 -8.20 -3.53
C ALA A 70 -15.88 -8.74 -3.88
N ARG A 71 -16.35 -8.54 -5.13
CA ARG A 71 -17.63 -9.13 -5.59
C ARG A 71 -17.48 -10.61 -5.90
N ASP A 72 -16.35 -11.02 -6.48
CA ASP A 72 -16.07 -12.41 -6.81
C ASP A 72 -15.83 -13.26 -5.56
N THR A 73 -15.25 -12.66 -4.52
CA THR A 73 -14.90 -13.30 -3.25
C THR A 73 -16.06 -13.28 -2.24
N SER A 74 -17.29 -13.56 -2.66
CA SER A 74 -18.50 -13.34 -1.84
C SER A 74 -18.54 -14.01 -0.44
N THR A 75 -17.59 -14.89 -0.13
CA THR A 75 -17.47 -15.58 1.18
C THR A 75 -16.18 -15.25 1.95
N ASP A 76 -15.14 -14.67 1.31
CA ASP A 76 -13.84 -14.39 1.98
C ASP A 76 -13.54 -12.89 2.08
N VAL A 77 -12.80 -12.51 3.12
CA VAL A 77 -12.42 -11.11 3.36
C VAL A 77 -11.20 -10.76 2.52
N LEU A 78 -11.34 -9.76 1.65
CA LEU A 78 -10.24 -9.21 0.86
C LEU A 78 -9.43 -8.22 1.71
N SER A 79 -8.18 -8.56 2.02
CA SER A 79 -7.28 -7.68 2.76
C SER A 79 -6.42 -6.83 1.83
N VAL A 80 -6.54 -5.51 1.91
CA VAL A 80 -5.74 -4.54 1.15
C VAL A 80 -4.67 -3.96 2.07
N VAL A 81 -3.42 -4.34 1.83
CA VAL A 81 -2.26 -3.85 2.59
C VAL A 81 -1.65 -2.64 1.91
N ILE A 82 -1.65 -1.49 2.58
CA ILE A 82 -1.16 -0.22 2.04
C ILE A 82 0.11 0.20 2.79
N PRO A 83 1.27 0.34 2.11
CA PRO A 83 2.46 0.93 2.72
C PRO A 83 2.23 2.43 2.95
N GLU A 84 2.49 2.91 4.17
CA GLU A 84 2.39 4.32 4.54
C GLU A 84 3.78 4.91 4.83
N TYR A 85 4.13 6.02 4.19
CA TYR A 85 5.41 6.70 4.41
C TYR A 85 5.28 7.79 5.50
N VAL A 86 5.96 7.61 6.63
CA VAL A 86 5.96 8.59 7.74
C VAL A 86 7.23 9.44 7.66
N VAL A 87 7.10 10.71 7.26
CA VAL A 87 8.17 11.73 7.27
C VAL A 87 8.08 12.63 8.51
N GLY A 88 9.21 13.17 8.95
CA GLY A 88 9.34 13.91 10.21
C GLY A 88 8.72 15.32 10.26
N HIS A 89 8.29 15.90 9.13
CA HIS A 89 7.62 17.22 9.11
C HIS A 89 6.24 17.10 8.47
N TRP A 90 5.21 17.38 9.27
CA TRP A 90 3.79 17.17 8.94
C TRP A 90 3.25 18.12 7.85
N TRP A 91 3.96 19.20 7.50
CA TRP A 91 3.50 20.18 6.51
C TRP A 91 3.89 19.86 5.05
N GLU A 92 4.76 18.86 4.79
CA GLU A 92 5.04 18.35 3.43
C GLU A 92 4.09 17.20 3.01
N GLN A 93 3.33 16.63 3.95
CA GLN A 93 2.38 15.54 3.73
C GLN A 93 1.08 15.88 2.97
N PRO A 94 0.53 17.11 2.94
CA PRO A 94 -0.78 17.33 2.33
C PRO A 94 -0.79 17.20 0.80
N LEU A 95 0.35 17.24 0.10
CA LEU A 95 0.40 17.14 -1.37
C LEU A 95 0.77 15.74 -1.89
N HIS A 96 1.40 14.90 -1.09
CA HIS A 96 1.96 13.62 -1.55
C HIS A 96 1.10 12.38 -1.25
N ASN A 97 0.18 12.42 -0.26
CA ASN A 97 -0.58 11.23 0.15
C ASN A 97 -2.12 11.37 0.05
N GLN A 98 -2.62 12.36 -0.69
CA GLN A 98 -4.08 12.55 -0.85
C GLN A 98 -4.77 11.35 -1.50
N ASN A 99 -4.06 10.64 -2.38
CA ASN A 99 -4.59 9.48 -3.07
C ASN A 99 -4.82 8.30 -2.11
N ALA A 100 -3.89 8.02 -1.18
CA ALA A 100 -4.08 6.94 -0.21
C ALA A 100 -5.24 7.26 0.74
N LEU A 101 -5.33 8.50 1.24
CA LEU A 101 -6.45 8.91 2.10
C LEU A 101 -7.81 8.75 1.40
N ARG A 102 -7.90 9.20 0.14
CA ARG A 102 -9.12 9.05 -0.69
C ARG A 102 -9.44 7.59 -0.98
N LEU A 103 -8.42 6.76 -1.24
CA LEU A 103 -8.57 5.33 -1.46
C LEU A 103 -9.11 4.65 -0.20
N LYS A 104 -8.46 4.85 0.95
CA LYS A 104 -8.89 4.31 2.25
C LYS A 104 -10.32 4.70 2.59
N ALA A 105 -10.65 5.98 2.47
CA ALA A 105 -11.99 6.47 2.75
C ALA A 105 -13.05 5.73 1.92
N ARG A 106 -12.75 5.37 0.67
CA ARG A 106 -13.67 4.60 -0.20
C ARG A 106 -13.65 3.10 0.11
N LEU A 107 -12.49 2.53 0.43
CA LEU A 107 -12.35 1.11 0.78
C LEU A 107 -13.03 0.77 2.10
N LEU A 108 -13.02 1.67 3.09
CA LEU A 108 -13.71 1.49 4.38
C LEU A 108 -15.22 1.25 4.22
N PHE A 109 -15.83 1.75 3.16
CA PHE A 109 -17.25 1.54 2.85
C PHE A 109 -17.48 0.45 1.80
N THR A 110 -16.45 -0.33 1.45
CA THR A 110 -16.58 -1.46 0.51
C THR A 110 -16.80 -2.75 1.31
N PRO A 111 -17.97 -3.40 1.21
CA PRO A 111 -18.24 -4.65 1.92
C PRO A 111 -17.21 -5.74 1.58
N GLY A 112 -16.84 -6.55 2.58
CA GLY A 112 -15.87 -7.65 2.40
C GLY A 112 -14.41 -7.21 2.27
N VAL A 113 -14.10 -5.92 2.43
CA VAL A 113 -12.73 -5.40 2.35
C VAL A 113 -12.21 -4.96 3.72
N ALA A 114 -11.06 -5.51 4.11
CA ALA A 114 -10.28 -5.04 5.23
C ALA A 114 -9.08 -4.21 4.73
N VAL A 115 -8.80 -3.07 5.35
CA VAL A 115 -7.65 -2.22 4.99
C VAL A 115 -6.62 -2.30 6.11
N ILE A 116 -5.36 -2.59 5.75
CA ILE A 116 -4.26 -2.71 6.70
C ILE A 116 -3.17 -1.71 6.33
N ASP A 117 -2.90 -0.78 7.23
CA ASP A 117 -1.88 0.24 7.04
C ASP A 117 -0.56 -0.22 7.65
N VAL A 118 0.49 -0.27 6.82
CA VAL A 118 1.84 -0.65 7.27
C VAL A 118 2.73 0.59 7.29
N PRO A 119 2.96 1.20 8.46
CA PRO A 119 3.80 2.39 8.54
C PRO A 119 5.28 2.03 8.34
N TYR A 120 5.93 2.78 7.45
CA TYR A 120 7.37 2.81 7.30
C TYR A 120 7.90 4.16 7.80
N LEU A 121 8.61 4.11 8.92
CA LEU A 121 9.33 5.25 9.46
C LEU A 121 10.64 5.38 8.69
N ALA A 122 10.81 6.45 7.91
CA ALA A 122 12.08 6.73 7.28
C ALA A 122 13.16 6.90 8.37
N ALA A 123 14.38 6.41 8.14
CA ALA A 123 15.46 6.39 9.14
C ALA A 123 15.82 7.76 9.75
N SER A 124 15.32 8.86 9.18
CA SER A 124 15.46 10.23 9.70
C SER A 124 14.36 10.68 10.67
N ALA A 125 13.30 9.89 10.86
CA ALA A 125 12.23 10.22 11.80
C ALA A 125 12.49 9.48 13.14
N LYS A 126 12.92 10.23 14.15
CA LYS A 126 12.99 9.74 15.53
C LYS A 126 11.53 9.51 16.00
N PRO A 127 11.16 8.32 16.52
CA PRO A 127 9.86 8.14 17.16
C PRO A 127 9.73 9.18 18.29
N PRO A 128 8.54 9.77 18.53
CA PRO A 128 8.34 10.55 19.73
C PRO A 128 8.75 9.70 20.93
N GLN A 129 9.71 10.21 21.72
CA GLN A 129 10.12 9.55 22.96
C GLN A 129 8.87 9.43 23.83
N ALA A 130 8.59 8.21 24.30
CA ALA A 130 7.60 8.00 25.34
C ALA A 130 7.92 8.97 26.49
N PRO A 131 6.91 9.65 27.09
CA PRO A 131 7.17 10.53 28.20
C PRO A 131 7.90 9.76 29.30
N ASP A 132 9.01 10.32 29.78
CA ASP A 132 9.75 9.78 30.93
C ASP A 132 8.77 9.62 32.09
N ASP A 133 8.55 8.38 32.54
CA ASP A 133 7.75 8.10 33.72
C ASP A 133 8.53 8.55 34.97
N PRO A 134 8.07 9.61 35.68
CA PRO A 134 8.75 10.09 36.87
C PRO A 134 8.44 9.24 38.12
N ALA A 135 7.66 8.16 38.01
CA ALA A 135 7.23 7.35 39.16
C ALA A 135 8.21 6.23 39.58
N ALA A 136 9.39 6.13 38.98
CA ALA A 136 10.42 5.17 39.37
C ALA A 136 11.64 5.85 40.04
N ARG A 137 11.42 6.49 41.19
CA ARG A 137 12.48 6.82 42.16
C ARG A 137 11.95 6.69 43.59
#